data_AF-A0A1B9LI27-F1
#
_entry.id   AF-A0A1B9LI27-F1
#
_cell.length_a   1.000
_cell.length_b   1.000
_cell.length_c   1.000
_cell.angle_alpha   90.00
_cell.angle_beta   90.00
_cell.angle_gamma   90.00
#
_symmetry.space_group_name_H-M   'P 1'
#
loop_
_entity.id
_entity.type
_entity.pdbx_description
1 polymer ?
#
loop_
_entity_poly.entity_id
_entity_poly.type
_entity_poly.pdbx_seq_one_letter_code
_entity_poly.pdbx_strand_id
1 'polypeptide(L)'
;MPYIYNPPELSLKKWLSSEHCYDLPLFIWDSYLTEDQVDYITTEVEQISPNQKFDPDKQCLWINKKYAKNYPQGSIILAMNKNGNYISFFKCDVIIPDSSGTDLFLIDFSETTKDPFKLEPNIKRNLKKKASEWYSNDKHQLSRKDLKKIDRVSCVLTKK
;
A
#
# COMPACT_ATOMS: atom_id res chain seq x y z
N MET A 1 -7.99 -21.00 11.07
CA MET A 1 -6.73 -20.73 11.79
C MET A 1 -6.67 -19.24 12.10
N PRO A 2 -6.33 -18.83 13.33
CA PRO A 2 -6.15 -17.41 13.65
C PRO A 2 -4.92 -16.86 12.93
N TYR A 3 -5.07 -15.71 12.26
CA TYR A 3 -3.98 -14.99 11.62
C TYR A 3 -2.94 -14.56 12.67
N ILE A 4 -1.73 -15.12 12.60
CA ILE A 4 -0.60 -14.65 13.40
C ILE A 4 0.04 -13.50 12.63
N TYR A 5 -0.42 -12.28 12.91
CA TYR A 5 0.25 -11.07 12.45
C TYR A 5 1.58 -10.95 13.19
N ASN A 6 2.70 -11.21 12.51
CA ASN A 6 4.04 -10.87 12.99
C ASN A 6 4.35 -9.43 12.54
N PRO A 7 4.13 -8.41 13.40
CA PRO A 7 4.45 -7.05 13.02
C PRO A 7 5.93 -6.93 12.67
N PRO A 8 6.29 -6.07 11.72
CA PRO A 8 7.67 -5.66 11.55
C PRO A 8 8.21 -5.14 12.88
N GLU A 9 9.34 -5.68 13.33
CA GLU A 9 9.98 -5.21 14.57
C GLU A 9 10.70 -3.86 14.39
N LEU A 10 10.83 -3.39 13.15
CA LEU A 10 11.56 -2.20 12.81
C LEU A 10 10.66 -0.95 12.89
N SER A 11 11.05 0.03 13.71
CA SER A 11 10.39 1.34 13.72
C SER A 11 10.80 2.17 12.50
N LEU A 12 9.96 3.14 12.10
CA LEU A 12 10.27 4.04 10.98
C LEU A 12 11.62 4.74 11.16
N LYS A 13 11.95 5.17 12.39
CA LYS A 13 13.24 5.79 12.70
C LYS A 13 14.43 4.86 12.43
N LYS A 14 14.33 3.58 12.82
CA LYS A 14 15.37 2.59 12.54
C LYS A 14 15.48 2.29 11.04
N TRP A 15 14.35 2.13 10.36
CA TRP A 15 14.32 1.93 8.91
C TRP A 15 14.94 3.11 8.15
N LEU A 16 14.59 4.34 8.52
CA LEU A 16 15.17 5.57 7.97
C LEU A 16 16.67 5.74 8.26
N SER A 17 17.22 5.01 9.23
CA SER A 17 18.64 5.05 9.57
C SER A 17 19.45 3.97 8.83
N SER A 18 18.77 3.03 8.16
CA SER A 18 19.42 2.02 7.32
C SER A 18 19.99 2.64 6.04
N GLU A 19 21.11 2.08 5.56
CA GLU A 19 21.76 2.50 4.31
C GLU A 19 20.91 2.19 3.06
N HIS A 20 19.94 1.28 3.19
CA HIS A 20 19.01 0.84 2.15
C HIS A 20 17.66 1.55 2.16
N CYS A 21 17.60 2.79 2.69
CA CYS A 21 16.38 3.58 2.66
C CYS A 21 16.09 4.06 1.23
N TYR A 22 15.36 3.26 0.47
CA TYR A 22 14.83 3.61 -0.85
C TYR A 22 13.56 4.44 -0.73
N ASP A 23 13.23 5.16 -1.80
CA ASP A 23 11.93 5.79 -1.93
C ASP A 23 10.83 4.72 -1.99
N LEU A 24 9.73 4.96 -1.31
CA LEU A 24 8.67 3.97 -1.10
C LEU A 24 7.49 4.29 -2.05
N PRO A 25 7.08 3.36 -2.93
CA PRO A 25 5.88 3.52 -3.72
C PRO A 25 4.67 3.82 -2.84
N LEU A 26 3.84 4.76 -3.30
CA LEU A 26 2.62 5.20 -2.62
C LEU A 26 1.45 4.99 -3.56
N PHE A 27 0.43 4.30 -3.09
CA PHE A 27 -0.84 4.19 -3.80
C PHE A 27 -1.94 4.81 -2.96
N ILE A 28 -2.70 5.73 -3.57
CA ILE A 28 -3.85 6.37 -2.93
C ILE A 28 -5.08 6.14 -3.77
N TRP A 29 -6.05 5.39 -3.25
CA TRP A 29 -7.31 5.11 -3.95
C TRP A 29 -8.46 5.95 -3.39
N ASP A 30 -9.48 6.16 -4.21
CA ASP A 30 -10.71 6.83 -3.81
C ASP A 30 -12.00 6.05 -4.09
N SER A 31 -11.85 4.89 -4.71
CA SER A 31 -12.89 4.00 -5.20
C SER A 31 -12.49 2.56 -4.91
N TYR A 32 -13.49 1.70 -4.77
CA TYR A 32 -13.32 0.26 -4.58
C TYR A 32 -13.63 -0.45 -5.90
N LEU A 33 -13.24 -1.72 -5.97
CA LEU A 33 -13.58 -2.59 -7.09
C LEU A 33 -15.11 -2.68 -7.25
N THR A 34 -15.59 -2.72 -8.48
CA THR A 34 -16.97 -3.10 -8.78
C THR A 34 -17.16 -4.61 -8.66
N GLU A 35 -18.40 -5.07 -8.56
CA GLU A 35 -18.72 -6.52 -8.53
C GLU A 35 -18.14 -7.23 -9.77
N ASP A 36 -18.33 -6.67 -10.97
CA ASP A 36 -17.76 -7.23 -12.21
C ASP A 36 -16.23 -7.35 -12.16
N GLN A 37 -15.54 -6.35 -11.58
CA GLN A 37 -14.09 -6.38 -11.43
C GLN A 37 -13.65 -7.44 -10.41
N VAL A 38 -14.42 -7.61 -9.33
CA VAL A 38 -14.19 -8.65 -8.32
C VAL A 38 -14.34 -10.04 -8.93
N ASP A 39 -15.39 -10.28 -9.71
CA ASP A 39 -15.62 -11.58 -10.35
C ASP A 39 -14.53 -11.91 -11.39
N TYR A 40 -14.16 -10.91 -12.21
CA TYR A 40 -13.07 -11.02 -13.17
C TYR A 40 -11.76 -11.40 -12.47
N ILE A 41 -11.34 -10.60 -11.49
CA ILE A 41 -10.03 -10.79 -10.87
C ILE A 41 -9.97 -12.06 -10.02
N THR A 42 -11.08 -12.46 -9.40
CA THR A 42 -11.17 -13.73 -8.66
C THR A 42 -10.96 -14.92 -9.61
N THR A 43 -11.57 -14.88 -10.79
CA THR A 43 -11.41 -15.91 -11.82
C THR A 43 -9.96 -16.00 -12.30
N GLU A 44 -9.33 -14.86 -12.60
CA GLU A 44 -7.93 -14.81 -13.05
C GLU A 44 -6.97 -15.31 -11.96
N VAL A 45 -7.20 -14.92 -10.71
CA VAL A 45 -6.40 -15.36 -9.56
C VAL A 45 -6.52 -16.87 -9.34
N GLU A 46 -7.72 -17.44 -9.45
CA GLU A 46 -7.93 -18.89 -9.29
C GLU A 46 -7.16 -19.70 -10.34
N GLN A 47 -7.01 -19.17 -11.56
CA GLN A 47 -6.19 -19.80 -12.60
C GLN A 47 -4.69 -19.75 -12.29
N ILE A 48 -4.22 -18.66 -11.68
CA ILE A 48 -2.80 -18.44 -11.36
C ILE A 48 -2.39 -19.20 -10.09
N SER A 49 -3.21 -19.18 -9.05
CA SER A 49 -2.96 -19.81 -7.76
C SER A 49 -4.17 -20.66 -7.31
N PRO A 50 -4.36 -21.84 -7.93
CA PRO A 50 -5.47 -22.71 -7.58
C PRO A 50 -5.42 -23.11 -6.11
N ASN A 51 -6.56 -23.05 -5.42
CA ASN A 51 -6.73 -23.40 -3.99
C ASN A 51 -6.20 -22.37 -2.98
N GLN A 52 -5.61 -21.25 -3.41
CA GLN A 52 -5.30 -20.16 -2.49
C GLN A 52 -6.57 -19.36 -2.18
N LYS A 53 -6.84 -19.12 -0.89
CA LYS A 53 -7.91 -18.20 -0.51
C LYS A 53 -7.51 -16.78 -0.90
N PHE A 54 -8.34 -16.14 -1.70
CA PHE A 54 -8.15 -14.79 -2.18
C PHE A 54 -9.28 -13.90 -1.66
N ASP A 55 -8.93 -12.79 -1.03
CA ASP A 55 -9.83 -11.74 -0.56
C ASP A 55 -9.56 -10.46 -1.39
N PRO A 56 -10.35 -10.19 -2.44
CA PRO A 56 -10.15 -9.05 -3.34
C PRO A 56 -10.07 -7.71 -2.61
N ASP A 57 -10.83 -7.51 -1.53
CA ASP A 57 -10.86 -6.25 -0.79
C ASP A 57 -9.55 -5.95 -0.06
N LYS A 58 -8.77 -6.98 0.25
CA LYS A 58 -7.50 -6.85 0.97
C LYS A 58 -6.28 -7.10 0.10
N GLN A 59 -6.41 -7.97 -0.90
CA GLN A 59 -5.32 -8.52 -1.68
C GLN A 59 -5.28 -8.00 -3.12
N CYS A 60 -6.19 -7.09 -3.49
CA CYS A 60 -6.20 -6.48 -4.81
C CYS A 60 -6.17 -4.95 -4.73
N LEU A 61 -5.30 -4.34 -5.52
CA LEU A 61 -5.33 -2.91 -5.82
C LEU A 61 -5.60 -2.70 -7.30
N TRP A 62 -6.53 -1.81 -7.63
CA TRP A 62 -6.82 -1.41 -9.00
C TRP A 62 -6.11 -0.10 -9.33
N ILE A 63 -5.35 -0.09 -10.43
CA ILE A 63 -4.61 1.08 -10.90
C ILE A 63 -4.84 1.29 -12.39
N ASN A 64 -4.75 2.54 -12.83
CA ASN A 64 -4.65 2.82 -14.25
C ASN A 64 -3.26 2.44 -14.78
N LYS A 65 -3.19 1.82 -15.97
CA LYS A 65 -1.95 1.35 -16.59
C LYS A 65 -0.90 2.45 -16.79
N LYS A 66 -1.29 3.72 -16.92
CA LYS A 66 -0.33 4.85 -17.01
C LYS A 66 0.59 4.95 -15.78
N TYR A 67 0.16 4.42 -14.64
CA TYR A 67 0.91 4.40 -13.39
C TYR A 67 1.70 3.12 -13.14
N ALA A 68 1.64 2.14 -14.05
CA ALA A 68 2.30 0.84 -13.88
C ALA A 68 3.79 0.94 -13.51
N LYS A 69 4.50 1.91 -14.10
CA LYS A 69 5.92 2.16 -13.83
C LYS A 69 6.25 2.48 -12.36
N ASN A 70 5.26 2.95 -11.59
CA ASN A 70 5.44 3.29 -10.18
C ASN A 70 5.29 2.07 -9.26
N TYR A 71 4.73 0.97 -9.78
CA TYR A 71 4.34 -0.21 -9.00
C TYR A 71 4.87 -1.49 -9.65
N PRO A 72 6.21 -1.64 -9.80
CA PRO A 72 6.77 -2.85 -10.40
C PRO A 72 6.47 -4.08 -9.54
N GLN A 73 6.36 -5.23 -10.19
CA GLN A 73 6.22 -6.51 -9.53
C GLN A 73 7.40 -6.75 -8.54
N GLY A 74 7.10 -7.31 -7.37
CA GLY A 74 8.00 -7.51 -6.24
C GLY A 74 8.14 -6.30 -5.31
N SER A 75 7.56 -5.15 -5.63
CA SER A 75 7.63 -3.96 -4.78
C SER A 75 6.71 -4.04 -3.57
N ILE A 76 7.12 -3.38 -2.48
CA ILE A 76 6.24 -3.08 -1.35
C ILE A 76 5.73 -1.65 -1.51
N ILE A 77 4.41 -1.50 -1.47
CA ILE A 77 3.69 -0.27 -1.71
C ILE A 77 3.02 0.15 -0.40
N LEU A 78 3.14 1.42 -0.02
CA LEU A 78 2.26 1.96 1.01
C LEU A 78 0.93 2.32 0.37
N ALA A 79 -0.11 1.59 0.71
CA ALA A 79 -1.45 1.78 0.17
C ALA A 79 -2.32 2.50 1.21
N MET A 80 -3.06 3.52 0.79
CA MET A 80 -4.07 4.15 1.63
C MET A 80 -5.26 4.67 0.84
N ASN A 81 -6.44 4.77 1.46
CA ASN A 81 -7.53 5.51 0.82
C ASN A 81 -7.31 7.02 0.93
N LYS A 82 -7.94 7.82 0.07
CA LYS A 82 -7.79 9.29 0.03
C LYS A 82 -8.09 10.00 1.36
N ASN A 83 -8.89 9.35 2.21
CA ASN A 83 -9.24 9.85 3.55
C ASN A 83 -8.26 9.41 4.65
N GLY A 84 -7.29 8.55 4.33
CA GLY A 84 -6.30 7.99 5.25
C GLY A 84 -6.88 7.11 6.37
N ASN A 85 -8.09 6.59 6.20
CA ASN A 85 -8.75 5.69 7.16
C ASN A 85 -8.23 4.25 7.05
N TYR A 86 -7.85 3.84 5.85
CA TYR A 86 -7.18 2.57 5.59
C TYR A 86 -5.76 2.89 5.17
N ILE A 87 -4.78 2.31 5.89
CA ILE A 87 -3.35 2.46 5.63
C ILE A 87 -2.69 1.12 5.96
N SER A 88 -2.10 0.51 4.94
CA SER A 88 -1.37 -0.75 5.03
C SER A 88 -0.21 -0.77 4.05
N PHE A 89 0.70 -1.70 4.27
CA PHE A 89 1.61 -2.10 3.21
C PHE A 89 0.95 -3.17 2.36
N PHE A 90 1.28 -3.14 1.07
CA PHE A 90 0.80 -4.05 0.07
C PHE A 90 1.99 -4.56 -0.73
N LYS A 91 2.10 -5.87 -0.93
CA LYS A 91 3.16 -6.46 -1.76
C LYS A 91 2.60 -6.79 -3.13
N CYS A 92 3.18 -6.19 -4.17
CA CYS A 92 2.80 -6.45 -5.55
C CYS A 92 3.44 -7.76 -6.02
N ASP A 93 2.80 -8.90 -5.77
CA ASP A 93 3.34 -10.22 -6.18
C ASP A 93 3.09 -10.49 -7.66
N VAL A 94 1.90 -10.14 -8.14
CA VAL A 94 1.48 -10.35 -9.52
C VAL A 94 0.73 -9.12 -10.04
N ILE A 95 0.87 -8.86 -11.33
CA ILE A 95 0.14 -7.80 -12.04
C ILE A 95 -0.71 -8.46 -13.12
N ILE A 96 -2.02 -8.24 -13.06
CA ILE A 96 -3.00 -8.79 -14.00
C ILE A 96 -3.60 -7.62 -14.79
N PRO A 97 -3.52 -7.60 -16.12
CA PRO A 97 -4.18 -6.57 -16.91
C PRO A 97 -5.70 -6.75 -16.88
N ASP A 98 -6.45 -5.64 -16.86
CA ASP A 98 -7.89 -5.71 -17.08
C ASP A 98 -8.21 -6.11 -18.54
N SER A 99 -9.40 -6.65 -18.75
CA SER A 99 -9.98 -7.01 -20.05
C SER A 99 -9.95 -5.85 -21.07
N SER A 100 -10.10 -4.61 -20.63
CA SER A 100 -10.02 -3.40 -21.47
C SER A 100 -8.59 -3.01 -21.85
N GLY A 101 -7.59 -3.51 -21.12
CA GLY A 101 -6.18 -3.17 -21.26
C GLY A 101 -5.79 -1.76 -20.78
N THR A 102 -6.73 -0.96 -20.25
CA THR A 102 -6.46 0.40 -19.73
C THR A 102 -6.07 0.40 -18.26
N ASP A 103 -6.49 -0.61 -17.51
CA ASP A 103 -6.24 -0.75 -16.10
C ASP A 103 -5.47 -2.04 -15.79
N LEU A 104 -4.90 -2.08 -14.59
CA LEU A 104 -4.16 -3.21 -14.05
C LEU A 104 -4.63 -3.48 -12.62
N PHE A 105 -4.62 -4.75 -12.25
CA PHE A 105 -4.82 -5.24 -10.90
C PHE A 105 -3.48 -5.70 -10.33
N LEU A 106 -3.10 -5.13 -9.19
CA LEU A 106 -1.95 -5.57 -8.42
C LEU A 106 -2.46 -6.57 -7.38
N ILE A 107 -1.83 -7.73 -7.29
CA ILE A 107 -2.25 -8.83 -6.42
C ILE A 107 -1.19 -9.10 -5.37
N ASP A 108 -1.62 -9.21 -4.11
CA ASP A 108 -0.81 -9.61 -2.97
C ASP A 108 -1.18 -11.03 -2.54
N PHE A 109 -0.30 -11.99 -2.84
CA PHE A 109 -0.45 -13.38 -2.42
C PHE A 109 0.20 -13.66 -1.07
N SER A 110 0.87 -12.67 -0.48
CA SER A 110 1.66 -12.86 0.72
C SER A 110 0.75 -12.95 1.95
N GLU A 111 0.76 -14.11 2.61
CA GLU A 111 0.12 -14.26 3.93
C GLU A 111 0.89 -13.51 5.04
N THR A 112 2.16 -13.20 4.80
CA THR A 112 3.04 -12.45 5.72
C THR A 112 3.94 -11.48 4.95
N THR A 113 3.54 -10.21 4.86
CA THR A 113 4.39 -9.16 4.30
C THR A 113 5.48 -8.80 5.30
N LYS A 114 6.75 -8.82 4.88
CA LYS A 114 7.84 -8.18 5.64
C LYS A 114 7.74 -6.68 5.44
N ASP A 115 6.82 -6.04 6.16
CA ASP A 115 6.67 -4.60 5.95
C ASP A 115 7.97 -3.86 6.27
N PRO A 116 8.30 -2.78 5.55
CA PRO A 116 9.52 -2.02 5.76
C PRO A 116 9.69 -1.53 7.20
N PHE A 117 8.59 -1.14 7.82
CA PHE A 117 8.54 -0.69 9.22
C PHE A 117 7.12 -0.83 9.77
N LYS A 118 6.99 -0.78 11.10
CA LYS A 118 5.68 -0.80 11.75
C LYS A 118 4.93 0.52 11.55
N LEU A 119 3.69 0.44 11.06
CA LEU A 119 2.77 1.59 11.01
C LEU A 119 2.21 1.93 12.41
N GLU A 120 3.04 2.54 13.24
CA GLU A 120 2.65 3.00 14.58
C GLU A 120 1.49 4.03 14.52
N PRO A 121 0.67 4.16 15.59
CA PRO A 121 -0.50 5.03 15.58
C PRO A 121 -0.20 6.51 15.25
N ASN A 122 0.93 7.03 15.70
CA ASN A 122 1.41 8.38 15.36
C ASN A 122 1.74 8.52 13.87
N ILE A 123 2.42 7.52 13.28
CA ILE A 123 2.74 7.46 11.86
C ILE A 123 1.45 7.42 11.04
N LYS A 124 0.52 6.51 11.37
CA LYS A 124 -0.79 6.43 10.69
C LYS A 124 -1.55 7.75 10.77
N ARG A 125 -1.56 8.41 11.92
CA ARG A 125 -2.18 9.73 12.11
C ARG A 125 -1.54 10.80 11.21
N ASN A 126 -0.22 10.80 11.08
CA ASN A 126 0.51 11.77 10.28
C ASN A 126 0.35 11.51 8.77
N LEU A 127 0.35 10.25 8.35
CA LEU A 127 0.00 9.83 6.99
C LEU A 127 -1.43 10.27 6.63
N LYS A 128 -2.39 10.03 7.52
CA LYS A 128 -3.79 10.43 7.33
C LYS A 128 -3.95 11.93 7.05
N LYS A 129 -3.19 12.78 7.76
CA LYS A 129 -3.19 14.25 7.53
C LYS A 129 -2.70 14.65 6.13
N LYS A 130 -1.98 13.77 5.44
CA LYS A 130 -1.40 14.01 4.11
C LYS A 130 -2.12 13.31 2.97
N ALA A 131 -2.97 12.31 3.27
CA ALA A 131 -3.64 11.48 2.26
C ALA A 131 -4.38 12.32 1.21
N SER A 132 -5.23 13.26 1.63
CA SER A 132 -6.00 14.10 0.69
C SER A 132 -5.11 15.02 -0.14
N GLU A 133 -4.07 15.63 0.46
CA GLU A 133 -3.13 16.51 -0.24
C GLU A 133 -2.34 15.72 -1.30
N TRP A 134 -1.88 14.52 -0.96
CA TRP A 134 -1.13 13.67 -1.88
C TRP A 134 -1.99 13.10 -3.00
N TYR A 135 -3.25 12.78 -2.71
CA TYR A 135 -4.22 12.37 -3.72
C TYR A 135 -4.43 13.48 -4.76
N SER A 136 -4.71 14.70 -4.33
CA SER A 136 -4.93 15.84 -5.24
C SER A 136 -3.70 16.21 -6.08
N ASN A 137 -2.50 15.87 -5.61
CA ASN A 137 -1.24 16.16 -6.30
C ASN A 137 -0.71 14.97 -7.15
N ASP A 138 -1.50 13.91 -7.34
CA ASP A 138 -1.11 12.71 -8.10
C ASP A 138 0.24 12.13 -7.63
N LYS A 139 0.44 12.08 -6.30
CA LYS A 139 1.71 11.62 -5.72
C LYS A 139 1.74 10.11 -5.60
N HIS A 140 2.70 9.47 -6.26
CA HIS A 140 2.86 8.00 -6.28
C HIS A 140 4.10 7.47 -5.55
N GLN A 141 4.84 8.34 -4.87
CA GLN A 141 6.10 7.96 -4.22
C GLN A 141 6.37 8.81 -2.98
N LEU A 142 6.76 8.16 -1.89
CA LEU A 142 7.25 8.79 -0.67
C LEU A 142 8.78 8.81 -0.68
N SER A 143 9.31 10.02 -0.76
CA SER A 143 10.74 10.22 -0.61
C SER A 143 11.17 10.07 0.84
N ARG A 144 12.47 9.87 1.08
CA ARG A 144 13.03 9.94 2.44
C ARG A 144 12.70 11.24 3.16
N LYS A 145 12.56 12.36 2.44
CA LYS A 145 12.16 13.66 3.03
C LYS A 145 10.71 13.62 3.52
N ASP A 146 9.82 12.99 2.77
CA ASP A 146 8.41 12.83 3.15
C ASP A 146 8.30 11.95 4.41
N LEU A 147 9.01 10.83 4.43
CA LEU A 147 9.03 9.90 5.58
C LEU A 147 9.61 10.53 6.84
N LYS A 148 10.67 11.35 6.72
CA LYS A 148 11.20 12.15 7.85
C LYS A 148 10.19 13.18 8.37
N LYS A 149 9.38 13.79 7.49
CA LYS A 149 8.32 14.72 7.92
C LYS A 149 7.23 13.96 8.68
N ILE A 150 6.84 12.78 8.22
CA ILE A 150 5.85 11.94 8.90
C ILE A 150 6.32 11.55 10.31
N ASP A 151 7.60 11.18 10.47
CA ASP A 151 8.20 10.78 11.75
C ASP A 151 8.22 11.95 12.77
N ARG A 152 8.63 13.14 12.32
CA ARG A 152 8.84 14.34 13.17
C ARG A 152 7.57 15.04 13.66
N VAL A 153 6.41 14.82 13.04
CA VAL A 153 5.16 15.52 13.39
C VAL A 153 4.58 15.08 14.75
N SER A 154 5.24 14.15 15.45
CA SER A 154 4.93 13.74 16.83
C SER A 154 5.29 14.79 17.91
N CYS A 155 6.01 15.88 17.56
CA CYS A 155 6.46 16.90 18.52
C CYS A 155 5.84 18.29 18.27
N VAL A 156 4.50 18.39 18.27
CA VAL A 156 3.84 19.67 18.55
C VAL A 156 2.59 19.35 19.39
N LEU A 157 2.37 20.12 20.46
CA LEU A 157 1.40 19.97 21.57
C LEU A 157 2.05 19.29 22.79
N THR A 158 2.38 19.95 23.90
CA THR A 158 1.71 21.07 24.59
C THR A 158 2.73 22.02 25.26
N LYS A 159 2.68 23.31 24.92
CA LYS A 159 3.00 24.40 25.85
C LYS A 159 1.77 25.30 25.92
N LYS A 160 1.06 25.22 27.03
CA LYS A 160 0.36 26.32 27.68
C LYS A 160 0.26 25.97 29.15
#